data_AF-A0A8J8C968-F1
#
_entry.id   AF-A0A8J8C968-F1
#
_cell.length_a   1.000
_cell.length_b   1.000
_cell.length_c   1.000
_cell.angle_alpha   90.00
_cell.angle_beta   90.00
_cell.angle_gamma   90.00
#
_symmetry.space_group_name_H-M   'P 1'
#
loop_
_entity.id
_entity.type
_entity.pdbx_description
1 polymer ?
#
loop_
_entity_poly.entity_id
_entity_poly.type
_entity_poly.pdbx_seq_one_letter_code
_entity_poly.pdbx_strand_id
1 'polypeptide(L)'
;MTAEPFTLAATGDAIIGRPVTDRVGDERFDELCSVLSAADAALTQVEPVVVDDDCLHASLPQVTDQYHSPSPFPGAIMGTSPACLDELSAMGCNLFTAASNHAYDFGPGGVRCTLSSMRDREQTVAGLGEDLTVARSPSYLETPGGRVGLVDATTSVPPGGEAGVSTPAFDGQAGVNPLHVEWTYRVPEARLAQLREIAAEAGIEAVKGEWLRRTNPDWADDDAYYFMQMRFAPATEAQPPGIYQTLVRRDRDAVLAGVREAAANADRVVLALHAHQSADGNRNTSAPPPFLRRFARKAVDIGADAVVVTGPHTLRGVEIHEGRPICYSLGNFCFHEETVYRVPDAPEDVTDDGVPDVRGDSAGEDADGSHDVDNWRSVVPVCAFDADGGLSELTLYPCTLGPTADPPRRGTPALATGDTADSVLDTVERRSEPFGTRIRRDGNVGVVEL
;
A
#
# COMPACT_ATOMS: atom_id res chain seq x y z
N MET A 1 -13.21 -28.45 17.40
CA MET A 1 -12.20 -28.82 16.39
C MET A 1 -10.94 -28.10 16.81
N THR A 2 -9.86 -28.82 17.05
CA THR A 2 -8.55 -28.19 17.32
C THR A 2 -8.09 -27.57 16.00
N ALA A 3 -7.81 -26.27 15.96
CA ALA A 3 -7.36 -25.64 14.72
C ALA A 3 -6.05 -26.30 14.27
N GLU A 4 -5.90 -26.53 12.97
CA GLU A 4 -4.65 -27.06 12.42
C GLU A 4 -3.61 -25.92 12.33
N PRO A 5 -2.30 -26.23 12.32
CA PRO A 5 -1.28 -25.24 12.00
C PRO A 5 -1.60 -24.55 10.67
N PHE A 6 -1.36 -23.25 10.60
CA PHE A 6 -1.73 -22.43 9.43
C PHE A 6 -0.53 -21.60 8.98
N THR A 7 -0.33 -21.46 7.67
CA THR A 7 0.77 -20.70 7.07
C THR A 7 0.27 -19.58 6.17
N LEU A 8 0.78 -18.37 6.40
CA LEU A 8 0.51 -17.19 5.57
C LEU A 8 1.81 -16.72 4.92
N ALA A 9 1.87 -16.74 3.59
CA ALA A 9 2.87 -16.01 2.83
C ALA A 9 2.33 -14.64 2.41
N ALA A 10 3.22 -13.66 2.26
CA ALA A 10 2.87 -12.37 1.67
C ALA A 10 3.97 -11.86 0.75
N THR A 11 3.58 -11.11 -0.27
CA THR A 11 4.49 -10.44 -1.19
C THR A 11 4.26 -8.93 -1.18
N GLY A 12 5.20 -8.20 -1.78
CA GLY A 12 5.09 -6.75 -1.96
C GLY A 12 4.26 -6.31 -3.17
N ASP A 13 4.56 -5.13 -3.68
CA ASP A 13 3.85 -4.52 -4.81
C ASP A 13 4.07 -5.32 -6.11
N ALA A 14 3.01 -5.90 -6.68
CA ALA A 14 3.05 -6.58 -7.96
C ALA A 14 2.75 -5.59 -9.09
N ILE A 15 3.75 -4.80 -9.48
CA ILE A 15 3.75 -3.99 -10.70
C ILE A 15 4.07 -4.91 -11.89
N ILE A 16 3.14 -5.84 -12.15
CA ILE A 16 3.25 -6.85 -13.20
C ILE A 16 2.56 -6.33 -14.46
N GLY A 17 3.32 -6.01 -15.50
CA GLY A 17 2.75 -5.59 -16.81
C GLY A 17 2.94 -6.58 -17.95
N ARG A 18 3.47 -7.78 -17.66
CA ARG A 18 3.64 -8.86 -18.63
C ARG A 18 3.65 -10.22 -17.93
N PRO A 19 3.33 -11.31 -18.66
CA PRO A 19 3.50 -12.68 -18.16
C PRO A 19 4.92 -12.96 -17.68
N VAL A 20 5.05 -13.83 -16.68
CA VAL A 20 6.34 -14.27 -16.10
C VAL A 20 6.67 -15.72 -16.45
N THR A 21 5.82 -16.35 -17.28
CA THR A 21 5.98 -17.72 -17.80
C THR A 21 7.30 -18.00 -18.52
N ASP A 22 8.04 -16.98 -18.96
CA ASP A 22 9.37 -17.14 -19.54
C ASP A 22 10.45 -17.54 -18.51
N ARG A 23 10.13 -17.46 -17.22
CA ARG A 23 10.98 -17.91 -16.11
C ARG A 23 10.74 -19.34 -15.65
N VAL A 24 9.69 -20.01 -16.15
CA VAL A 24 9.43 -21.41 -15.78
C VAL A 24 10.64 -22.28 -16.13
N GLY A 25 11.16 -23.00 -15.14
CA GLY A 25 12.39 -23.78 -15.24
C GLY A 25 13.66 -23.06 -14.75
N ASP A 26 13.57 -21.80 -14.31
CA ASP A 26 14.60 -21.19 -13.46
C ASP A 26 14.42 -21.68 -12.03
N GLU A 27 15.42 -22.42 -11.51
CA GLU A 27 15.33 -23.08 -10.20
C GLU A 27 14.94 -22.11 -9.06
N ARG A 28 15.40 -20.86 -9.09
CA ARG A 28 15.14 -19.89 -8.02
C ARG A 28 13.75 -19.26 -8.13
N PHE A 29 13.20 -19.18 -9.33
CA PHE A 29 11.81 -18.78 -9.56
C PHE A 29 10.86 -19.91 -9.18
N ASP A 30 11.14 -21.14 -9.62
CA ASP A 30 10.33 -22.31 -9.33
C ASP A 30 10.28 -22.61 -7.81
N GLU A 31 11.40 -22.42 -7.10
CA GLU A 31 11.45 -22.52 -5.63
C GLU A 31 10.63 -21.42 -4.95
N LEU A 32 10.68 -20.18 -5.43
CA LEU A 32 9.83 -19.09 -4.93
C LEU A 32 8.33 -19.43 -5.09
N CYS A 33 7.93 -19.91 -6.27
CA CYS A 33 6.56 -20.35 -6.52
C CYS A 33 6.15 -21.51 -5.60
N SER A 34 7.10 -22.41 -5.28
CA SER A 34 6.88 -23.51 -4.34
C SER A 34 6.67 -23.00 -2.91
N VAL A 35 7.43 -21.98 -2.48
CA VAL A 35 7.24 -21.33 -1.16
C VAL A 35 5.84 -20.73 -1.05
N LEU A 36 5.39 -19.99 -2.07
CA LEU A 36 4.06 -19.37 -2.08
C LEU A 36 2.94 -20.42 -2.13
N SER A 37 3.07 -21.41 -3.02
CA SER A 37 2.06 -22.46 -3.20
C SER A 37 1.96 -23.43 -2.02
N ALA A 38 3.00 -23.53 -1.20
CA ALA A 38 3.00 -24.35 0.01
C ALA A 38 2.27 -23.68 1.19
N ALA A 39 2.07 -22.36 1.16
CA ALA A 39 1.32 -21.66 2.18
C ALA A 39 -0.19 -21.91 2.04
N ASP A 40 -0.91 -21.96 3.16
CA ASP A 40 -2.37 -22.08 3.15
C ASP A 40 -3.02 -20.86 2.48
N ALA A 41 -2.42 -19.68 2.70
CA ALA A 41 -2.76 -18.45 1.99
C ALA A 41 -1.51 -17.67 1.61
N ALA A 42 -1.53 -17.06 0.42
CA ALA A 42 -0.46 -16.24 -0.13
C ALA A 42 -1.03 -14.92 -0.67
N LEU A 43 -0.68 -13.83 0.00
CA LEU A 43 -1.14 -12.47 -0.28
C LEU A 43 -0.23 -11.76 -1.31
N THR A 44 -0.82 -11.05 -2.27
CA THR A 44 -0.11 -10.12 -3.16
C THR A 44 -0.90 -8.82 -3.37
N GLN A 45 -0.19 -7.70 -3.54
CA GLN A 45 -0.77 -6.41 -3.93
C GLN A 45 -0.75 -6.26 -5.44
N VAL A 46 -1.93 -6.24 -6.06
CA VAL A 46 -2.11 -5.91 -7.47
C VAL A 46 -2.25 -4.39 -7.59
N GLU A 47 -1.16 -3.74 -7.94
CA GLU A 47 -1.11 -2.28 -8.01
C GLU A 47 -1.60 -1.72 -9.36
N PRO A 48 -1.21 -2.28 -10.53
CA PRO A 48 -1.72 -1.81 -11.82
C PRO A 48 -3.21 -2.13 -11.98
N VAL A 49 -3.92 -1.25 -12.67
CA VAL A 49 -5.31 -1.49 -13.06
C VAL A 49 -5.36 -2.59 -14.11
N VAL A 50 -6.28 -3.54 -13.98
CA VAL A 50 -6.51 -4.52 -15.04
C VAL A 50 -7.29 -3.85 -16.17
N VAL A 51 -6.78 -3.97 -17.38
CA VAL A 51 -7.34 -3.36 -18.59
C VAL A 51 -7.55 -4.42 -19.66
N ASP A 52 -8.76 -4.46 -20.19
CA ASP A 52 -9.17 -5.23 -21.36
C ASP A 52 -9.66 -4.30 -22.49
N ASP A 53 -10.15 -4.90 -23.58
CA ASP A 53 -10.65 -4.17 -24.75
C ASP A 53 -11.83 -3.23 -24.41
N ASP A 54 -12.56 -3.48 -23.32
CA ASP A 54 -13.71 -2.68 -22.88
C ASP A 54 -13.30 -1.48 -22.02
N CYS A 55 -12.05 -1.44 -21.51
CA CYS A 55 -11.55 -0.43 -20.57
C CYS A 55 -10.27 0.31 -21.03
N LEU A 56 -9.95 0.27 -22.33
CA LEU A 56 -8.73 0.83 -22.93
C LEU A 56 -8.47 2.33 -22.70
N HIS A 57 -9.46 3.11 -22.27
CA HIS A 57 -9.35 4.57 -22.19
C HIS A 57 -9.21 5.05 -20.76
N ALA A 58 -7.96 5.39 -20.38
CA ALA A 58 -7.71 6.08 -19.14
C ALA A 58 -8.44 7.43 -19.12
N SER A 59 -9.27 7.65 -18.10
CA SER A 59 -9.80 8.97 -17.80
C SER A 59 -8.87 9.57 -16.76
N LEU A 60 -8.06 10.56 -17.14
CA LEU A 60 -7.16 11.29 -16.25
C LEU A 60 -7.86 12.54 -15.69
N PRO A 61 -8.63 12.46 -14.58
CA PRO A 61 -9.05 13.68 -13.91
C PRO A 61 -7.82 14.36 -13.32
N GLN A 62 -7.57 15.60 -13.74
CA GLN A 62 -6.59 16.49 -13.11
C GLN A 62 -7.21 17.01 -11.80
N VAL A 63 -6.98 16.29 -10.70
CA VAL A 63 -7.49 16.64 -9.37
C VAL A 63 -6.35 16.74 -8.37
N THR A 64 -6.48 17.68 -7.42
CA THR A 64 -5.47 17.93 -6.39
C THR A 64 -5.31 16.70 -5.50
N ASP A 65 -4.08 16.25 -5.30
CA ASP A 65 -3.79 15.10 -4.46
C ASP A 65 -3.81 15.46 -2.95
N GLN A 66 -3.67 14.43 -2.11
CA GLN A 66 -3.59 14.58 -0.64
C GLN A 66 -2.32 15.29 -0.14
N TYR A 67 -1.36 15.56 -1.03
CA TYR A 67 -0.14 16.33 -0.73
C TYR A 67 -0.30 17.81 -1.14
N HIS A 68 -1.51 18.20 -1.56
CA HIS A 68 -1.84 19.54 -2.05
C HIS A 68 -0.99 19.98 -3.25
N SER A 69 -0.46 19.02 -4.01
CA SER A 69 0.25 19.27 -5.25
C SER A 69 -0.72 19.12 -6.43
N PRO A 70 -0.79 20.08 -7.36
CA PRO A 70 -1.39 19.88 -8.67
C PRO A 70 -0.40 19.11 -9.54
N SER A 71 -0.11 17.87 -9.16
CA SER A 71 0.60 16.91 -10.00
C SER A 71 -0.43 15.96 -10.60
N PRO A 72 -0.26 15.46 -11.85
CA PRO A 72 -0.97 14.28 -12.27
C PRO A 72 -0.52 13.15 -11.36
N PHE A 73 -1.15 12.95 -10.20
CA PHE A 73 -0.90 11.77 -9.39
C PHE A 73 -1.53 10.61 -10.15
N PRO A 74 -0.75 9.61 -10.60
CA PRO A 74 0.54 9.14 -10.04
C PRO A 74 1.80 9.33 -10.91
N GLY A 75 1.81 10.22 -11.90
CA GLY A 75 2.93 10.51 -12.78
C GLY A 75 3.06 9.50 -13.92
N ALA A 76 2.70 8.24 -13.67
CA ALA A 76 2.56 7.20 -14.68
C ALA A 76 1.16 6.58 -14.60
N ILE A 77 0.65 6.07 -15.72
CA ILE A 77 -0.57 5.25 -15.74
C ILE A 77 -0.14 3.79 -15.71
N MET A 78 -0.63 3.04 -14.73
CA MET A 78 -0.35 1.63 -14.60
C MET A 78 -1.55 0.80 -15.02
N GLY A 79 -1.41 0.12 -16.16
CA GLY A 79 -2.36 -0.86 -16.64
C GLY A 79 -1.69 -2.20 -16.86
N THR A 80 -2.42 -3.29 -16.65
CA THR A 80 -1.98 -4.66 -16.90
C THR A 80 -3.06 -5.48 -17.56
N SER A 81 -2.67 -6.55 -18.26
CA SER A 81 -3.64 -7.45 -18.88
C SER A 81 -4.24 -8.43 -17.86
N PRO A 82 -5.47 -8.91 -18.05
CA PRO A 82 -6.06 -9.95 -17.20
C PRO A 82 -5.20 -11.21 -17.08
N ALA A 83 -4.40 -11.55 -18.09
CA ALA A 83 -3.49 -12.69 -18.06
C ALA A 83 -2.44 -12.59 -16.95
N CYS A 84 -2.06 -11.38 -16.52
CA CYS A 84 -1.12 -11.22 -15.41
C CYS A 84 -1.72 -11.64 -14.06
N LEU A 85 -3.05 -11.61 -13.90
CA LEU A 85 -3.73 -12.18 -12.72
C LEU A 85 -3.61 -13.71 -12.67
N ASP A 86 -3.66 -14.35 -13.84
CA ASP A 86 -3.51 -15.80 -13.98
C ASP A 86 -2.08 -16.21 -13.62
N GLU A 87 -1.10 -15.40 -14.00
CA GLU A 87 0.31 -15.60 -13.69
C GLU A 87 0.57 -15.48 -12.17
N LEU A 88 0.01 -14.47 -11.50
CA LEU A 88 0.11 -14.36 -10.03
C LEU A 88 -0.52 -15.57 -9.32
N SER A 89 -1.65 -16.06 -9.82
CA SER A 89 -2.27 -17.29 -9.31
C SER A 89 -1.39 -18.51 -9.55
N ALA A 90 -0.79 -18.63 -10.73
CA ALA A 90 0.12 -19.72 -11.08
C ALA A 90 1.41 -19.73 -10.24
N MET A 91 1.85 -18.56 -9.75
CA MET A 91 2.95 -18.44 -8.79
C MET A 91 2.57 -18.91 -7.38
N GLY A 92 1.28 -19.11 -7.09
CA GLY A 92 0.78 -19.57 -5.80
C GLY A 92 -0.03 -18.53 -5.00
N CYS A 93 -0.22 -17.31 -5.51
CA CYS A 93 -1.02 -16.30 -4.82
C CYS A 93 -2.51 -16.65 -4.86
N ASN A 94 -3.21 -16.51 -3.74
CA ASN A 94 -4.65 -16.79 -3.63
C ASN A 94 -5.42 -15.75 -2.80
N LEU A 95 -4.73 -14.76 -2.23
CA LEU A 95 -5.29 -13.55 -1.63
C LEU A 95 -4.77 -12.33 -2.38
N PHE A 96 -5.67 -11.42 -2.77
CA PHE A 96 -5.35 -10.27 -3.60
C PHE A 96 -5.82 -8.98 -2.95
N THR A 97 -4.97 -7.97 -3.03
CA THR A 97 -5.24 -6.60 -2.56
C THR A 97 -5.10 -5.66 -3.73
N ALA A 98 -5.93 -4.63 -3.78
CA ALA A 98 -6.04 -3.79 -4.97
C ALA A 98 -6.40 -2.33 -4.65
N ALA A 99 -6.57 -1.97 -3.37
CA ALA A 99 -6.60 -0.56 -2.98
C ALA A 99 -5.18 0.00 -3.12
N SER A 100 -4.97 0.94 -4.04
CA SER A 100 -3.68 1.63 -4.23
C SER A 100 -3.90 3.06 -4.73
N ASN A 101 -2.82 3.84 -4.84
CA ASN A 101 -2.81 5.08 -5.60
C ASN A 101 -3.09 4.89 -7.10
N HIS A 102 -2.74 3.74 -7.66
CA HIS A 102 -2.92 3.43 -9.09
C HIS A 102 -4.29 2.84 -9.44
N ALA A 103 -5.04 2.36 -8.44
CA ALA A 103 -6.31 1.66 -8.63
C ALA A 103 -7.37 2.44 -9.43
N TYR A 104 -7.20 3.76 -9.57
CA TYR A 104 -8.12 4.64 -10.28
C TYR A 104 -7.53 5.27 -11.54
N ASP A 105 -6.38 4.80 -12.03
CA ASP A 105 -5.69 5.36 -13.22
C ASP A 105 -6.56 5.32 -14.49
N PHE A 106 -7.46 4.34 -14.58
CA PHE A 106 -8.44 4.21 -15.66
C PHE A 106 -9.87 4.56 -15.22
N GLY A 107 -9.98 5.36 -14.16
CA GLY A 107 -11.23 5.82 -13.57
C GLY A 107 -12.14 4.68 -13.10
N PRO A 108 -13.46 4.90 -13.03
CA PRO A 108 -14.40 3.91 -12.50
C PRO A 108 -14.62 2.74 -13.48
N GLY A 109 -14.24 2.89 -14.75
CA GLY A 109 -14.22 1.78 -15.72
C GLY A 109 -13.11 0.78 -15.38
N GLY A 110 -11.89 1.28 -15.11
CA GLY A 110 -10.76 0.47 -14.69
C GLY A 110 -10.98 -0.31 -13.39
N VAL A 111 -11.57 0.34 -12.38
CA VAL A 111 -11.95 -0.34 -11.12
C VAL A 111 -12.90 -1.51 -11.40
N ARG A 112 -13.91 -1.30 -12.25
CA ARG A 112 -14.87 -2.35 -12.60
C ARG A 112 -14.24 -3.47 -13.40
N CYS A 113 -13.38 -3.16 -14.37
CA CYS A 113 -12.62 -4.17 -15.13
C CYS A 113 -11.74 -5.03 -14.22
N THR A 114 -11.08 -4.40 -13.25
CA THR A 114 -10.28 -5.12 -12.24
C THR A 114 -11.16 -6.02 -11.39
N LEU A 115 -12.27 -5.49 -10.85
CA LEU A 115 -13.22 -6.26 -10.06
C LEU A 115 -13.84 -7.41 -10.86
N SER A 116 -14.28 -7.20 -12.10
CA SER A 116 -14.86 -8.24 -12.94
C SER A 116 -13.82 -9.30 -13.31
N SER A 117 -12.62 -8.89 -13.70
CA SER A 117 -11.54 -9.80 -14.07
C SER A 117 -11.14 -10.73 -12.92
N MET A 118 -11.10 -10.21 -11.69
CA MET A 118 -10.80 -11.01 -10.50
C MET A 118 -11.99 -11.90 -10.09
N ARG A 119 -13.23 -11.38 -10.20
CA ARG A 119 -14.45 -12.17 -9.92
C ARG A 119 -14.61 -13.34 -10.89
N ASP A 120 -14.37 -13.13 -12.18
CA ASP A 120 -14.45 -14.17 -13.21
C ASP A 120 -13.42 -15.30 -12.99
N ARG A 121 -12.36 -15.01 -12.23
CA ARG A 121 -11.31 -15.96 -11.82
C ARG A 121 -11.55 -16.54 -10.42
N GLU A 122 -12.65 -16.19 -9.77
CA GLU A 122 -12.95 -16.57 -8.38
C GLU A 122 -11.82 -16.18 -7.40
N GLN A 123 -11.10 -15.10 -7.71
CA GLN A 123 -10.00 -14.61 -6.86
C GLN A 123 -10.56 -13.87 -5.65
N THR A 124 -9.99 -14.16 -4.47
CA THR A 124 -10.35 -13.45 -3.24
C THR A 124 -9.64 -12.10 -3.21
N VAL A 125 -10.35 -11.04 -3.57
CA VAL A 125 -9.85 -9.66 -3.58
C VAL A 125 -10.53 -8.77 -2.55
N ALA A 126 -9.79 -7.91 -1.85
CA ALA A 126 -10.34 -6.86 -0.97
C ALA A 126 -9.90 -5.45 -1.42
N GLY A 127 -10.55 -4.41 -0.87
CA GLY A 127 -10.10 -3.02 -0.99
C GLY A 127 -10.65 -2.24 -2.19
N LEU A 128 -11.31 -2.91 -3.13
CA LEU A 128 -12.07 -2.30 -4.22
C LEU A 128 -13.56 -2.64 -4.11
N GLY A 129 -14.42 -1.75 -4.59
CA GLY A 129 -15.85 -2.01 -4.66
C GLY A 129 -16.58 -1.18 -5.69
N GLU A 130 -17.76 -1.64 -6.09
CA GLU A 130 -18.74 -0.84 -6.87
C GLU A 130 -19.27 0.34 -6.07
N ASP A 131 -19.19 0.25 -4.74
CA ASP A 131 -19.51 1.30 -3.80
C ASP A 131 -18.68 1.15 -2.51
N LEU A 132 -18.81 2.13 -1.62
CA LEU A 132 -18.06 2.21 -0.37
C LEU A 132 -18.38 1.07 0.61
N THR A 133 -19.57 0.48 0.52
CA THR A 133 -19.93 -0.65 1.39
C THR A 133 -19.12 -1.86 0.96
N VAL A 134 -19.14 -2.18 -0.34
CA VAL A 134 -18.39 -3.31 -0.91
C VAL A 134 -16.89 -3.11 -0.72
N ALA A 135 -16.36 -1.92 -0.99
CA ALA A 135 -14.93 -1.64 -0.83
C ALA A 135 -14.45 -1.85 0.61
N ARG A 136 -15.30 -1.55 1.61
CA ARG A 136 -14.99 -1.70 3.04
C ARG A 136 -15.20 -3.10 3.60
N SER A 137 -15.94 -3.94 2.89
CA SER A 137 -16.24 -5.29 3.36
C SER A 137 -14.98 -6.15 3.35
N PRO A 138 -14.78 -6.99 4.39
CA PRO A 138 -13.78 -8.04 4.33
C PRO A 138 -14.12 -9.05 3.21
N SER A 139 -13.10 -9.57 2.57
CA SER A 139 -13.20 -10.73 1.69
C SER A 139 -12.73 -11.99 2.41
N TYR A 140 -13.23 -13.15 2.01
CA TYR A 140 -12.95 -14.40 2.71
C TYR A 140 -12.45 -15.47 1.75
N LEU A 141 -11.27 -16.02 2.05
CA LEU A 141 -10.72 -17.20 1.39
C LEU A 141 -10.99 -18.43 2.24
N GLU A 142 -11.56 -19.46 1.63
CA GLU A 142 -11.73 -20.77 2.27
C GLU A 142 -10.52 -21.66 1.95
N THR A 143 -9.84 -22.17 2.98
CA THR A 143 -8.73 -23.12 2.84
C THR A 143 -8.98 -24.39 3.65
N PRO A 144 -8.27 -25.49 3.40
CA PRO A 144 -8.32 -26.66 4.27
C PRO A 144 -7.95 -26.36 5.73
N GLY A 145 -7.05 -25.39 5.96
CA GLY A 145 -6.59 -24.96 7.28
C GLY A 145 -7.52 -23.96 8.00
N GLY A 146 -8.54 -23.45 7.32
CA GLY A 146 -9.53 -22.53 7.89
C GLY A 146 -9.88 -21.38 6.96
N ARG A 147 -10.79 -20.52 7.41
CA ARG A 147 -11.17 -19.32 6.66
C ARG A 147 -10.23 -18.16 6.98
N VAL A 148 -9.77 -17.47 5.95
CA VAL A 148 -8.96 -16.25 6.07
C VAL A 148 -9.80 -15.03 5.70
N GLY A 149 -9.95 -14.08 6.61
CA GLY A 149 -10.55 -12.78 6.36
C GLY A 149 -9.49 -11.76 5.94
N LEU A 150 -9.70 -11.09 4.81
CA LEU A 150 -8.83 -10.07 4.28
C LEU A 150 -9.54 -8.71 4.29
N VAL A 151 -8.92 -7.72 4.92
CA VAL A 151 -9.33 -6.31 4.87
C VAL A 151 -8.22 -5.52 4.18
N ASP A 152 -8.57 -4.70 3.20
CA ASP A 152 -7.62 -3.88 2.45
C ASP A 152 -8.10 -2.43 2.37
N ALA A 153 -7.17 -1.48 2.49
CA ALA A 153 -7.41 -0.05 2.38
C ALA A 153 -6.13 0.69 1.98
N THR A 154 -6.27 1.86 1.35
CA THR A 154 -5.13 2.69 0.98
C THR A 154 -5.14 4.02 1.72
N THR A 155 -3.98 4.42 2.24
CA THR A 155 -3.74 5.80 2.70
C THR A 155 -3.24 6.69 1.57
N SER A 156 -2.88 6.12 0.43
CA SER A 156 -2.59 6.83 -0.80
C SER A 156 -3.82 6.85 -1.70
N VAL A 157 -4.88 7.49 -1.21
CA VAL A 157 -6.16 7.56 -1.91
C VAL A 157 -5.98 8.34 -3.22
N PRO A 158 -6.24 7.72 -4.39
CA PRO A 158 -6.22 8.44 -5.65
C PRO A 158 -7.31 9.51 -5.61
N PRO A 159 -7.01 10.77 -5.94
CA PRO A 159 -8.00 11.82 -5.85
C PRO A 159 -9.23 11.52 -6.74
N GLY A 160 -10.41 11.52 -6.13
CA GLY A 160 -11.68 11.17 -6.77
C GLY A 160 -11.87 9.67 -7.02
N GLY A 161 -10.94 8.83 -6.59
CA GLY A 161 -10.99 7.37 -6.70
C GLY A 161 -11.49 6.66 -5.44
N GLU A 162 -11.85 7.41 -4.38
CA GLU A 162 -12.55 6.84 -3.24
C GLU A 162 -13.92 6.27 -3.64
N ALA A 163 -14.26 5.09 -3.11
CA ALA A 163 -15.58 4.51 -3.36
C ALA A 163 -16.70 5.38 -2.77
N GLY A 164 -17.78 5.57 -3.54
CA GLY A 164 -18.91 6.41 -3.17
C GLY A 164 -19.98 5.65 -2.39
N VAL A 165 -20.78 6.35 -1.57
CA VAL A 165 -21.88 5.74 -0.80
C VAL A 165 -23.09 5.49 -1.70
N SER A 166 -23.54 4.24 -1.79
CA SER A 166 -24.83 3.89 -2.38
C SER A 166 -26.00 4.26 -1.46
N THR A 167 -27.08 4.76 -2.05
CA THR A 167 -28.36 5.03 -1.38
C THR A 167 -29.50 4.44 -2.21
N PRO A 168 -30.73 4.32 -1.67
CA PRO A 168 -31.87 3.86 -2.47
C PRO A 168 -32.18 4.72 -3.72
N ALA A 169 -31.63 5.93 -3.82
CA ALA A 169 -31.87 6.87 -4.91
C ALA A 169 -30.69 7.06 -5.87
N PHE A 170 -29.48 6.67 -5.46
CA PHE A 170 -28.25 6.91 -6.21
C PHE A 170 -27.27 5.77 -5.97
N ASP A 171 -26.73 5.21 -7.05
CA ASP A 171 -25.64 4.25 -6.99
C ASP A 171 -24.35 4.95 -6.55
N GLY A 172 -23.57 4.25 -5.72
CA GLY A 172 -22.23 4.68 -5.36
C GLY A 172 -21.28 4.68 -6.57
N GLN A 173 -20.16 5.37 -6.41
CA GLN A 173 -19.07 5.32 -7.38
C GLN A 173 -18.16 4.14 -7.05
N ALA A 174 -17.76 3.39 -8.08
CA ALA A 174 -16.73 2.37 -7.92
C ALA A 174 -15.39 3.01 -7.54
N GLY A 175 -14.67 2.41 -6.59
CA GLY A 175 -13.42 2.98 -6.10
C GLY A 175 -12.74 2.14 -5.02
N VAL A 176 -11.72 2.73 -4.40
CA VAL A 176 -10.94 2.13 -3.32
C VAL A 176 -11.63 2.27 -1.96
N ASN A 177 -11.26 1.42 -1.01
CA ASN A 177 -11.51 1.61 0.41
C ASN A 177 -10.55 2.70 0.96
N PRO A 178 -11.04 3.91 1.25
CA PRO A 178 -10.15 5.00 1.59
C PRO A 178 -9.77 4.98 3.07
N LEU A 179 -8.51 5.28 3.36
CA LEU A 179 -8.00 5.58 4.69
C LEU A 179 -7.28 6.93 4.68
N HIS A 180 -8.04 8.03 4.61
CA HIS A 180 -7.46 9.36 4.42
C HIS A 180 -6.52 9.79 5.56
N VAL A 181 -5.46 10.49 5.18
CA VAL A 181 -4.49 11.11 6.09
C VAL A 181 -4.69 12.62 6.08
N GLU A 182 -4.88 13.19 7.27
CA GLU A 182 -4.90 14.64 7.50
C GLU A 182 -3.49 15.12 7.87
N TRP A 183 -3.05 16.18 7.19
CA TRP A 183 -1.74 16.81 7.37
C TRP A 183 -1.89 18.08 8.18
N THR A 184 -1.22 18.17 9.32
CA THR A 184 -1.20 19.34 10.20
C THR A 184 0.20 19.92 10.26
N TYR A 185 0.34 21.18 9.87
CA TYR A 185 1.57 21.95 9.97
C TYR A 185 1.57 22.74 11.28
N ARG A 186 2.41 22.34 12.23
CA ARG A 186 2.53 23.08 13.49
C ARG A 186 3.60 24.14 13.41
N VAL A 187 3.24 25.37 13.80
CA VAL A 187 4.14 26.54 13.77
C VAL A 187 3.99 27.37 15.03
N PRO A 188 4.99 28.18 15.42
CA PRO A 188 4.84 29.11 16.54
C PRO A 188 3.65 30.05 16.34
N GLU A 189 2.95 30.39 17.42
CA GLU A 189 1.73 31.20 17.38
C GLU A 189 1.91 32.53 16.62
N ALA A 190 3.06 33.19 16.79
CA ALA A 190 3.40 34.42 16.06
C ALA A 190 3.43 34.22 14.53
N ARG A 191 3.84 33.04 14.04
CA ARG A 191 3.84 32.73 12.60
C ARG A 191 2.43 32.40 12.10
N LEU A 192 1.62 31.75 12.93
CA LEU A 192 0.22 31.51 12.63
C LEU A 192 -0.56 32.82 12.50
N ALA A 193 -0.26 33.82 13.35
CA ALA A 193 -0.83 35.16 13.24
C ALA A 193 -0.44 35.84 11.92
N GLN A 194 0.83 35.76 11.52
CA GLN A 194 1.28 36.28 10.22
C GLN A 194 0.58 35.61 9.04
N LEU A 195 0.34 34.29 9.12
CA LEU A 195 -0.36 33.56 8.06
C LEU A 195 -1.82 34.04 7.90
N ARG A 196 -2.49 34.37 9.00
CA ARG A 196 -3.83 34.97 9.00
C ARG A 196 -3.84 36.35 8.36
N GLU A 197 -2.84 37.18 8.64
CA GLU A 197 -2.68 38.51 8.01
C GLU A 197 -2.49 38.37 6.50
N ILE A 198 -1.57 37.50 6.06
CA ILE A 198 -1.34 37.22 4.64
C ILE A 198 -2.62 36.76 3.95
N ALA A 199 -3.38 35.86 4.55
CA ALA A 199 -4.62 35.36 3.97
C ALA A 199 -5.72 36.44 3.86
N ALA A 200 -5.79 37.34 4.82
CA ALA A 200 -6.71 38.47 4.77
C ALA A 200 -6.33 39.44 3.63
N GLU A 201 -5.06 39.78 3.50
CA GLU A 201 -4.53 40.65 2.44
C GLU A 201 -4.69 40.03 1.04
N ALA A 202 -4.45 38.72 0.93
CA ALA A 202 -4.59 37.97 -0.32
C ALA A 202 -6.06 37.67 -0.70
N GLY A 203 -7.04 38.00 0.16
CA GLY A 203 -8.45 37.69 -0.05
C GLY A 203 -8.82 36.21 0.12
N ILE A 204 -7.91 35.38 0.63
CA ILE A 204 -8.13 33.94 0.90
C ILE A 204 -9.28 33.75 1.88
N GLU A 205 -9.43 34.63 2.88
CA GLU A 205 -10.52 34.55 3.86
C GLU A 205 -11.91 34.58 3.21
N ALA A 206 -12.07 35.30 2.09
CA ALA A 206 -13.34 35.37 1.35
C ALA A 206 -13.66 34.07 0.60
N VAL A 207 -12.65 33.33 0.15
CA VAL A 207 -12.79 32.07 -0.61
C VAL A 207 -12.89 30.88 0.34
N LYS A 208 -12.04 30.85 1.37
CA LYS A 208 -11.90 29.76 2.34
C LYS A 208 -13.22 29.44 3.04
N GLY A 209 -13.95 30.47 3.49
CA GLY A 209 -15.16 30.29 4.29
C GLY A 209 -16.28 29.52 3.57
N GLU A 210 -16.35 29.61 2.24
CA GLU A 210 -17.33 28.85 1.45
C GLU A 210 -16.93 27.37 1.32
N TRP A 211 -15.64 27.09 1.12
CA TRP A 211 -15.13 25.72 0.96
C TRP A 211 -15.18 24.94 2.28
N LEU A 212 -14.67 25.52 3.38
CA LEU A 212 -14.63 24.84 4.68
C LEU A 212 -16.02 24.50 5.22
N ARG A 213 -17.03 25.36 5.01
CA ARG A 213 -18.43 25.04 5.36
C ARG A 213 -18.92 23.74 4.72
N ARG A 214 -18.38 23.36 3.56
CA ARG A 214 -18.79 22.16 2.83
C ARG A 214 -17.97 20.92 3.20
N THR A 215 -16.70 21.09 3.56
CA THR A 215 -15.74 19.98 3.72
C THR A 215 -15.36 19.69 5.17
N ASN A 216 -15.40 20.67 6.07
CA ASN A 216 -15.17 20.48 7.51
C ASN A 216 -16.09 21.43 8.29
N PRO A 217 -17.36 21.08 8.57
CA PRO A 217 -18.32 22.00 9.19
C PRO A 217 -17.93 22.47 10.60
N ASP A 218 -17.08 21.73 11.31
CA ASP A 218 -16.62 22.02 12.67
C ASP A 218 -15.38 22.94 12.71
N TRP A 219 -14.87 23.38 11.55
CA TRP A 219 -13.63 24.17 11.42
C TRP A 219 -13.60 25.47 12.22
N ALA A 220 -14.77 26.04 12.55
CA ALA A 220 -14.87 27.31 13.27
C ALA A 220 -14.53 27.17 14.75
N ASP A 221 -14.66 25.97 15.31
CA ASP A 221 -14.34 25.65 16.71
C ASP A 221 -12.98 24.95 16.86
N ASP A 222 -12.23 24.89 15.74
CA ASP A 222 -10.93 24.24 15.66
C ASP A 222 -9.82 25.18 16.17
N ASP A 223 -8.84 24.63 16.90
CA ASP A 223 -7.65 25.39 17.32
C ASP A 223 -6.70 25.66 16.13
N ALA A 224 -6.90 24.94 15.02
CA ALA A 224 -6.18 25.13 13.78
C ALA A 224 -6.75 26.27 12.93
N TYR A 225 -5.85 26.89 12.17
CA TYR A 225 -6.15 27.81 11.10
C TYR A 225 -5.90 27.13 9.75
N TYR A 226 -6.91 27.17 8.88
CA TYR A 226 -6.80 26.67 7.52
C TYR A 226 -6.33 27.77 6.57
N PHE A 227 -5.24 27.54 5.86
CA PHE A 227 -4.78 28.38 4.75
C PHE A 227 -5.11 27.66 3.45
N MET A 228 -6.20 28.05 2.79
CA MET A 228 -6.85 27.25 1.76
C MET A 228 -7.21 25.85 2.30
N GLN A 229 -6.64 24.79 1.73
CA GLN A 229 -6.87 23.41 2.18
C GLN A 229 -5.85 22.93 3.22
N MET A 230 -4.78 23.69 3.47
CA MET A 230 -3.72 23.30 4.39
C MET A 230 -4.10 23.64 5.84
N ARG A 231 -3.96 22.68 6.74
CA ARG A 231 -4.25 22.85 8.17
C ARG A 231 -3.00 23.27 8.94
N PHE A 232 -3.00 24.47 9.51
CA PHE A 232 -1.95 24.96 10.40
C PHE A 232 -2.44 25.02 11.84
N ALA A 233 -1.66 24.53 12.80
CA ALA A 233 -2.02 24.59 14.21
C ALA A 233 -0.89 25.22 15.04
N PRO A 234 -1.18 25.80 16.21
CA PRO A 234 -0.11 26.27 17.09
C PRO A 234 0.77 25.09 17.52
N ALA A 235 2.08 25.29 17.50
CA ALA A 235 3.03 24.36 18.09
C ALA A 235 2.89 24.36 19.62
N THR A 236 3.04 23.19 20.23
CA THR A 236 3.02 22.98 21.68
C THR A 236 4.32 22.31 22.13
N GLU A 237 4.56 22.23 23.43
CA GLU A 237 5.71 21.47 23.95
C GLU A 237 5.65 19.98 23.56
N ALA A 238 4.45 19.39 23.58
CA ALA A 238 4.22 18.00 23.19
C ALA A 238 4.25 17.77 21.67
N GLN A 239 3.96 18.82 20.89
CA GLN A 239 3.97 18.80 19.43
C GLN A 239 4.68 20.06 18.92
N PRO A 240 6.03 20.07 18.94
CA PRO A 240 6.83 21.20 18.49
C PRO A 240 6.61 21.49 17.00
N PRO A 241 7.16 22.60 16.47
CA PRO A 241 7.01 22.92 15.05
C PRO A 241 7.41 21.76 14.13
N GLY A 242 6.60 21.48 13.12
CA GLY A 242 6.82 20.34 12.23
C GLY A 242 5.56 19.87 11.50
N ILE A 243 5.70 18.79 10.73
CA ILE A 243 4.62 18.14 9.98
C ILE A 243 4.08 16.97 10.80
N TYR A 244 2.75 16.92 10.94
CA TYR A 244 2.07 15.86 11.66
C TYR A 244 1.01 15.22 10.76
N GLN A 245 0.91 13.90 10.83
CA GLN A 245 -0.04 13.11 10.06
C GLN A 245 -0.96 12.36 11.02
N THR A 246 -2.26 12.40 10.75
CA THR A 246 -3.28 11.66 11.50
C THR A 246 -4.33 11.07 10.57
N LEU A 247 -4.87 9.91 10.91
CA LEU A 247 -5.94 9.31 10.14
C LEU A 247 -7.27 10.05 10.37
N VAL A 248 -8.01 10.28 9.29
CA VAL A 248 -9.38 10.77 9.36
C VAL A 248 -10.23 9.77 10.16
N ARG A 249 -10.90 10.28 11.20
CA ARG A 249 -11.58 9.44 12.20
C ARG A 249 -12.59 8.47 11.61
N ARG A 250 -13.42 8.94 10.68
CA ARG A 250 -14.49 8.16 10.04
C ARG A 250 -13.93 6.94 9.30
N ASP A 251 -12.84 7.12 8.56
CA ASP A 251 -12.24 6.06 7.76
C ASP A 251 -11.50 5.07 8.65
N ARG A 252 -10.71 5.58 9.61
CA ARG A 252 -10.08 4.76 10.64
C ARG A 252 -11.08 3.85 11.32
N ASP A 253 -12.20 4.41 11.80
CA ASP A 253 -13.21 3.64 12.53
C ASP A 253 -13.90 2.61 11.63
N ALA A 254 -14.08 2.92 10.34
CA ALA A 254 -14.66 2.01 9.35
C ALA A 254 -13.73 0.84 9.01
N VAL A 255 -12.45 1.09 8.74
CA VAL A 255 -11.47 0.01 8.47
C VAL A 255 -11.30 -0.88 9.69
N LEU A 256 -11.20 -0.31 10.90
CA LEU A 256 -11.15 -1.11 12.13
C LEU A 256 -12.46 -1.89 12.40
N ALA A 257 -13.61 -1.40 11.94
CA ALA A 257 -14.85 -2.17 11.98
C ALA A 257 -14.79 -3.39 11.05
N GLY A 258 -14.23 -3.23 9.84
CA GLY A 258 -13.96 -4.35 8.93
C GLY A 258 -13.05 -5.40 9.55
N VAL A 259 -11.98 -4.99 10.25
CA VAL A 259 -11.11 -5.93 10.99
C VAL A 259 -11.88 -6.72 12.05
N ARG A 260 -12.76 -6.05 12.83
CA ARG A 260 -13.60 -6.75 13.82
C ARG A 260 -14.61 -7.69 13.18
N GLU A 261 -15.17 -7.30 12.04
CA GLU A 261 -16.08 -8.14 11.27
C GLU A 261 -15.36 -9.40 10.77
N ALA A 262 -14.17 -9.25 10.18
CA ALA A 262 -13.34 -10.37 9.74
C ALA A 262 -13.01 -11.29 10.93
N ALA A 263 -12.58 -10.73 12.06
CA ALA A 263 -12.24 -11.50 13.26
C ALA A 263 -13.43 -12.25 13.87
N ALA A 264 -14.66 -11.80 13.61
CA ALA A 264 -15.86 -12.51 14.06
C ALA A 264 -16.26 -13.67 13.12
N ASN A 265 -15.73 -13.70 11.88
CA ASN A 265 -16.20 -14.58 10.81
C ASN A 265 -15.11 -15.47 10.20
N ALA A 266 -13.84 -15.29 10.56
CA ALA A 266 -12.68 -16.01 10.02
C ALA A 266 -11.80 -16.59 11.14
N ASP A 267 -11.04 -17.64 10.81
CA ASP A 267 -10.08 -18.26 11.70
C ASP A 267 -8.74 -17.51 11.73
N ARG A 268 -8.44 -16.78 10.64
CA ARG A 268 -7.28 -15.89 10.51
C ARG A 268 -7.68 -14.57 9.87
N VAL A 269 -7.10 -13.46 10.30
CA VAL A 269 -7.37 -12.14 9.76
C VAL A 269 -6.10 -11.44 9.31
N VAL A 270 -6.10 -10.95 8.08
CA VAL A 270 -5.04 -10.13 7.51
C VAL A 270 -5.57 -8.73 7.23
N LEU A 271 -4.92 -7.72 7.80
CA LEU A 271 -5.09 -6.33 7.35
C LEU A 271 -3.96 -5.99 6.37
N ALA A 272 -4.32 -5.72 5.13
CA ALA A 272 -3.44 -5.15 4.14
C ALA A 272 -3.63 -3.63 4.06
N LEU A 273 -2.54 -2.90 3.83
CA LEU A 273 -2.58 -1.46 3.62
C LEU A 273 -1.63 -1.06 2.50
N HIS A 274 -2.07 -0.20 1.61
CA HIS A 274 -1.19 0.46 0.64
C HIS A 274 -0.91 1.91 1.10
N ALA A 275 0.34 2.24 1.42
CA ALA A 275 0.70 3.46 2.13
C ALA A 275 2.09 4.01 1.81
N HIS A 276 2.15 5.13 1.08
CA HIS A 276 3.41 5.79 0.71
C HIS A 276 3.96 6.74 1.79
N GLN A 277 3.13 7.21 2.73
CA GLN A 277 3.56 8.19 3.73
C GLN A 277 4.75 7.66 4.53
N SER A 278 5.65 8.58 4.91
CA SER A 278 6.85 8.33 5.70
C SER A 278 6.95 9.27 6.89
N ALA A 279 7.93 9.02 7.77
CA ALA A 279 8.31 9.97 8.82
C ALA A 279 8.57 11.38 8.26
N ASP A 280 8.33 12.40 9.09
CA ASP A 280 8.59 13.81 8.82
C ASP A 280 7.91 14.40 7.57
N GLY A 281 6.83 13.76 7.11
CA GLY A 281 6.04 14.24 5.97
C GLY A 281 6.62 13.89 4.60
N ASN A 282 7.64 13.04 4.55
CA ASN A 282 8.16 12.50 3.29
C ASN A 282 7.28 11.33 2.78
N ARG A 283 7.64 10.78 1.62
CA ARG A 283 7.06 9.59 0.99
C ARG A 283 8.14 8.57 0.65
N ASN A 284 7.76 7.32 0.54
CA ASN A 284 8.59 6.22 0.03
C ASN A 284 9.90 5.94 0.78
N THR A 285 10.15 6.53 1.95
CA THR A 285 11.37 6.26 2.73
C THR A 285 11.25 5.00 3.58
N SER A 286 12.38 4.55 4.12
CA SER A 286 12.48 3.34 4.97
C SER A 286 11.82 3.46 6.36
N ALA A 287 11.51 4.67 6.84
CA ALA A 287 10.92 4.88 8.16
C ALA A 287 9.39 5.05 8.06
N PRO A 288 8.58 4.11 8.61
CA PRO A 288 7.13 4.25 8.59
C PRO A 288 6.66 5.39 9.51
N PRO A 289 5.59 6.11 9.16
CA PRO A 289 5.11 7.25 9.93
C PRO A 289 4.47 6.78 11.24
N PRO A 290 4.50 7.60 12.31
CA PRO A 290 3.94 7.22 13.61
C PRO A 290 2.46 6.83 13.60
N PHE A 291 1.64 7.41 12.72
CA PHE A 291 0.22 7.05 12.63
C PHE A 291 0.02 5.63 12.11
N LEU A 292 0.81 5.21 11.11
CA LEU A 292 0.72 3.89 10.49
C LEU A 292 1.06 2.81 11.52
N ARG A 293 2.14 3.03 12.29
CA ARG A 293 2.52 2.16 13.41
C ARG A 293 1.40 2.00 14.44
N ARG A 294 0.83 3.12 14.90
CA ARG A 294 -0.28 3.09 15.87
C ARG A 294 -1.51 2.37 15.31
N PHE A 295 -1.80 2.57 14.03
CA PHE A 295 -2.95 1.95 13.38
C PHE A 295 -2.78 0.45 13.19
N ALA A 296 -1.60 0.00 12.71
CA ALA A 296 -1.27 -1.41 12.55
C ALA A 296 -1.32 -2.17 13.88
N ARG A 297 -0.68 -1.63 14.94
CA ARG A 297 -0.79 -2.19 16.30
C ARG A 297 -2.24 -2.26 16.77
N LYS A 298 -3.03 -1.20 16.50
CA LYS A 298 -4.44 -1.18 16.88
C LYS A 298 -5.27 -2.23 16.15
N ALA A 299 -4.95 -2.55 14.90
CA ALA A 299 -5.59 -3.62 14.14
C ALA A 299 -5.29 -4.99 14.76
N VAL A 300 -4.03 -5.23 15.14
CA VAL A 300 -3.64 -6.43 15.89
C VAL A 300 -4.41 -6.53 17.21
N ASP A 301 -4.44 -5.45 18.01
CA ASP A 301 -5.14 -5.41 19.30
C ASP A 301 -6.63 -5.77 19.22
N ILE A 302 -7.25 -5.67 18.03
CA ILE A 302 -8.69 -5.94 17.83
C ILE A 302 -8.97 -7.18 16.98
N GLY A 303 -7.94 -7.96 16.62
CA GLY A 303 -8.10 -9.28 16.03
C GLY A 303 -7.41 -9.52 14.69
N ALA A 304 -6.55 -8.61 14.18
CA ALA A 304 -5.70 -8.94 13.04
C ALA A 304 -4.55 -9.88 13.47
N ASP A 305 -4.38 -11.01 12.77
CA ASP A 305 -3.29 -11.96 13.01
C ASP A 305 -2.01 -11.58 12.25
N ALA A 306 -2.13 -10.77 11.20
CA ALA A 306 -1.00 -10.16 10.50
C ALA A 306 -1.41 -8.80 9.90
N VAL A 307 -0.44 -7.88 9.80
CA VAL A 307 -0.58 -6.64 9.04
C VAL A 307 0.51 -6.60 7.98
N VAL A 308 0.11 -6.39 6.72
CA VAL A 308 1.03 -6.28 5.59
C VAL A 308 0.84 -4.93 4.93
N VAL A 309 1.92 -4.17 4.78
CA VAL A 309 1.89 -2.86 4.12
C VAL A 309 2.67 -2.93 2.80
N THR A 310 2.17 -2.25 1.78
CA THR A 310 2.76 -2.09 0.43
C THR A 310 2.73 -0.62 0.00
N GLY A 311 3.35 -0.28 -1.13
CA GLY A 311 3.35 1.06 -1.72
C GLY A 311 4.68 1.84 -1.64
N PRO A 312 5.46 1.83 -0.53
CA PRO A 312 6.71 2.59 -0.49
C PRO A 312 7.76 2.21 -1.55
N HIS A 313 7.62 1.07 -2.23
CA HIS A 313 8.58 0.44 -3.15
C HIS A 313 9.98 0.19 -2.55
N THR A 314 10.16 0.47 -1.27
CA THR A 314 11.35 0.18 -0.47
C THR A 314 11.02 -0.81 0.64
N LEU A 315 11.96 -1.65 1.03
CA LEU A 315 11.81 -2.50 2.22
C LEU A 315 11.65 -1.64 3.48
N ARG A 316 10.73 -2.01 4.37
CA ARG A 316 10.67 -1.42 5.72
C ARG A 316 10.82 -2.52 6.76
N GLY A 317 10.99 -2.12 8.02
CA GLY A 317 11.17 -3.07 9.09
C GLY A 317 9.94 -3.93 9.36
N VAL A 318 10.19 -5.04 10.05
CA VAL A 318 9.19 -5.96 10.58
C VAL A 318 9.09 -5.75 12.09
N GLU A 319 7.87 -5.70 12.61
CA GLU A 319 7.57 -5.59 14.03
C GLU A 319 6.76 -6.81 14.49
N ILE A 320 7.11 -7.38 15.65
CA ILE A 320 6.27 -8.35 16.34
C ILE A 320 5.54 -7.61 17.47
N HIS A 321 4.23 -7.43 17.33
CA HIS A 321 3.37 -6.75 18.32
C HIS A 321 2.35 -7.76 18.86
N GLU A 322 2.34 -7.99 20.18
CA GLU A 322 1.46 -8.98 20.83
C GLU A 322 1.54 -10.39 20.17
N GLY A 323 2.74 -10.80 19.76
CA GLY A 323 2.97 -12.08 19.08
C GLY A 323 2.43 -12.14 17.65
N ARG A 324 2.10 -11.00 17.01
CA ARG A 324 1.64 -10.91 15.62
C ARG A 324 2.63 -10.12 14.75
N PRO A 325 2.87 -10.53 13.50
CA PRO A 325 3.77 -9.81 12.61
C PRO A 325 3.09 -8.61 11.95
N ILE A 326 3.82 -7.49 11.92
CA ILE A 326 3.51 -6.29 11.17
C ILE A 326 4.67 -6.03 10.21
N CYS A 327 4.44 -6.21 8.92
CA CYS A 327 5.42 -5.93 7.87
C CYS A 327 5.14 -4.55 7.27
N TYR A 328 5.98 -3.55 7.54
CA TYR A 328 5.70 -2.16 7.14
C TYR A 328 5.97 -1.84 5.66
N SER A 329 6.64 -2.73 4.93
CA SER A 329 6.78 -2.76 3.47
C SER A 329 7.61 -3.97 3.06
N LEU A 330 7.18 -4.69 2.03
CA LEU A 330 7.86 -5.86 1.49
C LEU A 330 8.68 -5.57 0.22
N GLY A 331 8.72 -4.29 -0.22
CA GLY A 331 9.34 -3.88 -1.48
C GLY A 331 8.46 -4.22 -2.68
N ASN A 332 9.01 -4.20 -3.89
CA ASN A 332 8.29 -4.66 -5.09
C ASN A 332 8.37 -6.18 -5.19
N PHE A 333 7.26 -6.86 -5.49
CA PHE A 333 7.27 -8.29 -5.83
C PHE A 333 7.49 -8.51 -7.33
N CYS A 334 6.82 -7.72 -8.16
CA CYS A 334 7.07 -7.63 -9.59
C CYS A 334 7.32 -6.15 -9.93
N PHE A 335 8.30 -5.87 -10.78
CA PHE A 335 8.63 -4.49 -11.17
C PHE A 335 8.97 -4.38 -12.66
N HIS A 336 7.94 -4.48 -13.50
CA HIS A 336 8.08 -4.38 -14.96
C HIS A 336 8.00 -2.92 -15.44
N GLU A 337 8.96 -2.08 -15.02
CA GLU A 337 8.98 -0.64 -15.33
C GLU A 337 8.85 -0.34 -16.83
N GLU A 338 9.35 -1.23 -17.71
CA GLU A 338 9.33 -1.02 -19.15
C GLU A 338 7.95 -1.18 -19.79
N THR A 339 6.98 -1.71 -19.02
CA THR A 339 5.61 -1.98 -19.49
C THR A 339 4.58 -0.99 -18.95
N VAL A 340 5.00 -0.08 -18.08
CA VAL A 340 4.15 0.99 -17.53
C VAL A 340 3.84 2.02 -18.61
N TYR A 341 2.57 2.43 -18.74
CA TYR A 341 2.18 3.44 -19.71
C TYR A 341 2.73 4.80 -19.29
N ARG A 342 3.63 5.36 -20.11
CA ARG A 342 4.13 6.71 -19.91
C ARG A 342 3.06 7.71 -20.33
N VAL A 343 2.69 8.61 -19.41
CA VAL A 343 1.84 9.75 -19.73
C VAL A 343 2.76 10.88 -20.19
N PRO A 344 2.64 11.37 -21.43
CA PRO A 344 3.43 12.52 -21.84
C PRO A 344 2.95 13.77 -21.10
N ASP A 345 3.88 14.51 -20.49
CA ASP A 345 3.59 15.76 -19.75
C ASP A 345 2.94 16.83 -20.67
N ALA A 346 3.27 16.78 -21.96
CA ALA A 346 2.61 17.49 -23.03
C ALA A 346 2.64 16.63 -24.31
N PRO A 347 1.72 16.81 -25.28
CA PRO A 347 1.74 16.08 -26.56
C PRO A 347 3.08 16.16 -27.33
N GLU A 348 3.91 17.14 -26.97
CA GLU A 348 5.16 17.51 -27.62
C GLU A 348 6.40 16.95 -26.88
N ASP A 349 6.25 16.49 -25.62
CA ASP A 349 7.32 16.07 -24.70
C ASP A 349 7.39 14.54 -24.52
N VAL A 350 7.29 13.80 -25.62
CA VAL A 350 7.64 12.37 -25.67
C VAL A 350 9.16 12.22 -25.83
N THR A 351 9.93 12.60 -24.82
CA THR A 351 11.36 12.23 -24.74
C THR A 351 11.56 11.09 -23.74
N ASP A 352 12.56 10.25 -24.03
CA ASP A 352 12.83 8.98 -23.35
C ASP A 352 13.33 9.15 -21.89
N ASP A 353 13.59 10.40 -21.48
CA ASP A 353 14.30 10.76 -20.24
C ASP A 353 13.37 11.15 -19.07
N GLY A 354 12.07 11.31 -19.33
CA GLY A 354 11.08 11.68 -18.32
C GLY A 354 10.42 10.47 -17.69
N VAL A 355 11.17 9.62 -16.98
CA VAL A 355 10.56 8.56 -16.17
C VAL A 355 9.77 9.25 -15.04
N PRO A 356 8.43 9.16 -15.01
CA PRO A 356 7.66 9.69 -13.92
C PRO A 356 7.89 8.86 -12.66
N ASP A 357 7.59 9.43 -11.49
CA ASP A 357 7.95 9.01 -10.13
C ASP A 357 7.42 7.63 -9.65
N VAL A 358 7.63 6.58 -10.45
CA VAL A 358 7.55 5.16 -10.04
C VAL A 358 8.79 4.79 -9.22
N ARG A 359 9.92 5.46 -9.47
CA ARG A 359 11.21 5.21 -8.82
C ARG A 359 11.38 5.86 -7.45
N GLY A 360 10.57 6.87 -7.13
CA GLY A 360 10.76 7.70 -5.94
C GLY A 360 11.78 8.83 -6.12
N ASP A 361 12.30 9.05 -7.33
CA ASP A 361 13.37 10.01 -7.66
C ASP A 361 13.02 11.47 -7.31
N SER A 362 11.72 11.76 -7.13
CA SER A 362 11.25 13.10 -6.74
C SER A 362 11.37 13.39 -5.23
N ALA A 363 11.79 12.41 -4.41
CA ALA A 363 11.92 12.53 -2.96
C ALA A 363 13.17 13.34 -2.54
N GLY A 364 13.41 14.49 -3.17
CA GLY A 364 14.45 15.45 -2.82
C GLY A 364 15.89 14.95 -3.03
N GLU A 365 16.85 15.88 -3.00
CA GLU A 365 18.29 15.60 -3.07
C GLU A 365 18.83 14.73 -1.89
N ASP A 366 17.95 14.35 -0.95
CA ASP A 366 18.21 13.48 0.20
C ASP A 366 17.66 12.05 0.03
N ALA A 367 17.07 11.71 -1.11
CA ALA A 367 16.93 10.31 -1.52
C ALA A 367 18.35 9.79 -1.75
N ASP A 368 18.98 9.31 -0.67
CA ASP A 368 20.21 8.55 -0.76
C ASP A 368 19.99 7.52 -1.88
N GLY A 369 20.90 7.42 -2.85
CA GLY A 369 20.74 6.55 -4.02
C GLY A 369 20.46 5.05 -3.74
N SER A 370 20.22 4.66 -2.49
CA SER A 370 19.57 3.43 -2.07
C SER A 370 18.12 3.26 -2.53
N HIS A 371 17.35 4.32 -2.81
CA HIS A 371 15.97 4.17 -3.29
C HIS A 371 15.90 3.37 -4.58
N ASP A 372 16.76 3.71 -5.55
CA ASP A 372 16.90 2.97 -6.80
C ASP A 372 17.30 1.51 -6.57
N VAL A 373 18.16 1.23 -5.59
CA VAL A 373 18.58 -0.14 -5.26
C VAL A 373 17.45 -0.93 -4.61
N ASP A 374 16.66 -0.28 -3.76
CA ASP A 374 15.58 -0.91 -3.00
C ASP A 374 14.39 -1.29 -3.88
N ASN A 375 14.13 -0.57 -4.98
CA ASN A 375 13.11 -0.93 -5.95
C ASN A 375 13.30 -2.34 -6.53
N TRP A 376 14.53 -2.89 -6.47
CA TRP A 376 14.88 -4.22 -6.98
C TRP A 376 15.07 -5.28 -5.89
N ARG A 377 14.83 -4.91 -4.63
CA ARG A 377 14.91 -5.80 -3.46
C ARG A 377 13.51 -6.11 -2.95
N SER A 378 13.31 -7.34 -2.55
CA SER A 378 12.03 -7.82 -2.07
C SER A 378 12.22 -8.88 -1.00
N VAL A 379 11.21 -9.09 -0.16
CA VAL A 379 11.22 -10.17 0.82
C VAL A 379 9.82 -10.77 0.91
N VAL A 380 9.76 -12.10 0.89
CA VAL A 380 8.52 -12.86 1.10
C VAL A 380 8.54 -13.41 2.53
N PRO A 381 7.81 -12.81 3.48
CA PRO A 381 7.58 -13.43 4.78
C PRO A 381 6.62 -14.61 4.68
N VAL A 382 6.94 -15.69 5.39
CA VAL A 382 6.06 -16.82 5.67
C VAL A 382 5.86 -16.90 7.17
N CYS A 383 4.62 -16.67 7.61
CA CYS A 383 4.19 -16.70 9.01
C CYS A 383 3.55 -18.05 9.29
N ALA A 384 4.13 -18.85 10.19
CA ALA A 384 3.55 -20.09 10.66
C ALA A 384 2.83 -19.87 12.00
N PHE A 385 1.54 -20.17 12.05
CA PHE A 385 0.70 -20.07 13.24
C PHE A 385 0.40 -21.46 13.80
N ASP A 386 0.46 -21.59 15.11
CA ASP A 386 0.09 -22.82 15.80
C ASP A 386 -1.43 -23.03 15.90
N ALA A 387 -1.82 -24.15 16.50
CA ALA A 387 -3.21 -24.54 16.72
C ALA A 387 -3.97 -23.62 17.69
N ASP A 388 -3.27 -22.91 18.57
CA ASP A 388 -3.85 -21.91 19.47
C ASP A 388 -3.93 -20.53 18.79
N GLY A 389 -3.45 -20.45 17.54
CA GLY A 389 -3.43 -19.27 16.72
C GLY A 389 -2.24 -18.37 16.97
N GLY A 390 -1.27 -18.72 17.84
CA GLY A 390 -0.07 -17.91 18.08
C GLY A 390 0.92 -17.99 16.92
N LEU A 391 1.69 -16.92 16.66
CA LEU A 391 2.80 -16.98 15.71
C LEU A 391 3.91 -17.87 16.30
N SER A 392 4.23 -18.95 15.61
CA SER A 392 5.22 -19.95 16.02
C SER A 392 6.56 -19.79 15.30
N GLU A 393 6.54 -19.31 14.06
CA GLU A 393 7.73 -18.99 13.28
C GLU A 393 7.40 -17.89 12.26
N LEU A 394 8.37 -17.02 11.99
CA LEU A 394 8.35 -16.10 10.85
C LEU A 394 9.66 -16.21 10.09
N THR A 395 9.58 -16.77 8.88
CA THR A 395 10.71 -16.95 7.98
C THR A 395 10.62 -15.95 6.82
N LEU A 396 11.72 -15.27 6.55
CA LEU A 396 11.88 -14.25 5.53
C LEU A 396 12.68 -14.84 4.36
N TYR A 397 12.07 -14.88 3.18
CA TYR A 397 12.68 -15.35 1.94
C TYR A 397 13.11 -14.15 1.09
N PRO A 398 14.41 -13.80 1.06
CA PRO A 398 14.91 -12.70 0.26
C PRO A 398 14.70 -12.95 -1.23
N CYS A 399 14.30 -11.91 -1.95
CA CYS A 399 14.04 -11.96 -3.38
C CYS A 399 14.80 -10.84 -4.10
N THR A 400 15.13 -11.08 -5.37
CA THR A 400 15.72 -10.09 -6.26
C THR A 400 14.89 -9.97 -7.54
N LEU A 401 14.79 -8.75 -8.06
CA LEU A 401 14.10 -8.45 -9.32
C LEU A 401 15.08 -8.30 -10.51
N GLY A 402 16.36 -8.65 -10.31
CA GLY A 402 17.37 -8.69 -11.38
C GLY A 402 17.60 -7.34 -12.08
N PRO A 403 18.10 -6.29 -11.39
CA PRO A 403 18.27 -4.95 -11.96
C PRO A 403 19.16 -4.90 -13.22
N THR A 404 20.08 -5.86 -13.34
CA THR A 404 21.02 -5.98 -14.47
C THR A 404 20.60 -7.04 -15.49
N ALA A 405 19.42 -7.64 -15.35
CA ALA A 405 18.90 -8.59 -16.33
C ALA A 405 18.47 -7.88 -17.62
N ASP A 406 18.39 -8.63 -18.71
CA ASP A 406 17.89 -8.09 -19.98
C ASP A 406 16.44 -7.57 -19.79
N PRO A 407 16.04 -6.47 -20.47
CA PRO A 407 14.74 -5.85 -20.28
C PRO A 407 13.52 -6.79 -20.35
N PRO A 408 13.47 -7.85 -21.18
CA PRO A 408 12.35 -8.80 -21.19
C PRO A 408 12.21 -9.64 -19.91
N ARG A 409 13.29 -9.78 -19.13
CA ARG A 409 13.37 -10.63 -17.93
C ARG A 409 13.50 -9.85 -16.63
N ARG A 410 13.95 -8.60 -16.71
CA ARG A 410 14.10 -7.70 -15.57
C ARG A 410 12.76 -7.45 -14.88
N GLY A 411 12.77 -7.27 -13.56
CA GLY A 411 11.55 -7.02 -12.79
C GLY A 411 10.76 -8.26 -12.37
N THR A 412 11.08 -9.44 -12.89
CA THR A 412 10.47 -10.70 -12.47
C THR A 412 11.19 -11.26 -11.23
N PRO A 413 10.48 -11.64 -10.16
CA PRO A 413 11.11 -12.06 -8.92
C PRO A 413 11.80 -13.41 -9.03
N ALA A 414 12.82 -13.63 -8.20
CA ALA A 414 13.41 -14.94 -7.91
C ALA A 414 14.04 -14.90 -6.51
N LEU A 415 14.19 -16.06 -5.86
CA LEU A 415 14.93 -16.12 -4.59
C LEU A 415 16.35 -15.56 -4.76
N ALA A 416 16.75 -14.72 -3.82
CA ALA A 416 18.12 -14.24 -3.72
C ALA A 416 19.01 -15.27 -3.01
N THR A 417 20.29 -15.28 -3.33
CA THR A 417 21.27 -16.21 -2.75
C THR A 417 22.58 -15.49 -2.42
N GLY A 418 23.34 -16.01 -1.45
CA GLY A 418 24.64 -15.47 -1.05
C GLY A 418 24.56 -13.98 -0.68
N ASP A 419 25.51 -13.18 -1.14
CA ASP A 419 25.62 -11.75 -0.82
C ASP A 419 24.34 -10.94 -1.10
N THR A 420 23.54 -11.33 -2.09
CA THR A 420 22.26 -10.64 -2.38
C THR A 420 21.22 -10.95 -1.32
N ALA A 421 21.13 -12.21 -0.86
CA ALA A 421 20.23 -12.60 0.22
C ALA A 421 20.64 -11.91 1.53
N ASP A 422 21.93 -11.95 1.87
CA ASP A 422 22.48 -11.28 3.05
C ASP A 422 22.20 -9.77 3.02
N SER A 423 22.41 -9.11 1.88
CA SER A 423 22.15 -7.68 1.73
C SER A 423 20.69 -7.30 1.94
N VAL A 424 19.74 -8.12 1.49
CA VAL A 424 18.30 -7.90 1.71
C VAL A 424 17.98 -8.09 3.18
N LEU A 425 18.43 -9.19 3.79
CA LEU A 425 18.14 -9.48 5.20
C LEU A 425 18.78 -8.47 6.15
N ASP A 426 20.01 -8.02 5.89
CA ASP A 426 20.69 -6.96 6.66
C ASP A 426 19.91 -5.64 6.57
N THR A 427 19.28 -5.38 5.43
CA THR A 427 18.45 -4.20 5.23
C THR A 427 17.15 -4.28 6.03
N VAL A 428 16.46 -5.43 5.99
CA VAL A 428 15.26 -5.66 6.80
C VAL A 428 15.60 -5.60 8.30
N GLU A 429 16.68 -6.24 8.73
CA GLU A 429 17.10 -6.27 10.14
C GLU A 429 17.39 -4.87 10.67
N ARG A 430 18.25 -4.11 9.98
CA ARG A 430 18.57 -2.72 10.33
C ARG A 430 17.32 -1.84 10.43
N ARG A 431 16.37 -2.02 9.51
CA ARG A 431 15.10 -1.26 9.50
C ARG A 431 14.12 -1.75 10.56
N SER A 432 14.34 -2.93 11.13
CA SER A 432 13.54 -3.52 12.20
C SER A 432 14.07 -3.22 13.60
N GLU A 433 15.32 -2.74 13.73
CA GLU A 433 15.93 -2.33 15.01
C GLU A 433 15.06 -1.41 15.87
N PRO A 434 14.36 -0.38 15.32
CA PRO A 434 13.49 0.49 16.12
C PRO A 434 12.28 -0.21 16.76
N PHE A 435 11.98 -1.43 16.31
CA PHE A 435 10.90 -2.28 16.83
C PHE A 435 11.43 -3.38 17.77
N GLY A 436 12.75 -3.54 17.88
CA GLY A 436 13.38 -4.56 18.71
C GLY A 436 13.43 -5.95 18.08
N THR A 437 13.00 -6.10 16.82
CA THR A 437 13.00 -7.37 16.09
C THR A 437 14.43 -7.75 15.68
N ARG A 438 14.78 -9.04 15.83
CA ARG A 438 16.07 -9.61 15.43
C ARG A 438 15.88 -10.72 14.41
N ILE A 439 16.84 -10.89 13.51
CA ILE A 439 16.72 -11.85 12.41
C ILE A 439 17.94 -12.76 12.38
N ARG A 440 17.75 -14.03 12.76
CA ARG A 440 18.78 -15.06 12.65
C ARG A 440 18.90 -15.54 11.21
N ARG A 441 20.12 -15.66 10.69
CA ARG A 441 20.36 -16.25 9.36
C ARG A 441 20.27 -17.78 9.39
N ASP A 442 19.70 -18.36 8.35
CA ASP A 442 19.65 -19.81 8.10
C ASP A 442 19.84 -20.08 6.60
N GLY A 443 21.08 -20.30 6.17
CA GLY A 443 21.40 -20.33 4.74
C GLY A 443 21.06 -19.00 4.05
N ASN A 444 20.21 -19.05 3.01
CA ASN A 444 19.77 -17.86 2.27
C ASN A 444 18.50 -17.21 2.85
N VAL A 445 17.94 -17.73 3.96
CA VAL A 445 16.72 -17.19 4.58
C VAL A 445 17.02 -16.58 5.95
N GLY A 446 16.12 -15.70 6.41
CA GLY A 446 16.16 -15.14 7.75
C GLY A 446 15.00 -15.66 8.60
N VAL A 447 15.23 -15.98 9.87
CA VAL A 447 14.19 -16.38 10.83
C VAL A 447 14.11 -15.32 11.91
N VAL A 448 12.92 -14.75 12.11
CA VAL A 448 12.68 -13.71 13.12
C VAL A 448 12.62 -14.34 14.52
N GLU A 449 13.30 -13.72 15.49
CA GLU A 449 13.21 -14.12 16.90
C GLU A 449 11.90 -13.60 17.52
N LEU A 450 11.05 -14.52 18.01
CA LEU A 450 9.70 -14.24 18.55
C LEU A 450 9.68 -14.01 20.07
#